data_AF-A0A1H1QFT2-F1
#
_entry.id   AF-A0A1H1QFT2-F1
#
_cell.length_a   1.000
_cell.length_b   1.000
_cell.length_c   1.000
_cell.angle_alpha   90.00
_cell.angle_beta   90.00
_cell.angle_gamma   90.00
#
_symmetry.space_group_name_H-M   'P 1'
#
loop_
_entity.id
_entity.type
_entity.pdbx_description
1 polymer ?
#
loop_
_entity_poly.entity_id
_entity_poly.type
_entity_poly.pdbx_seq_one_letter_code
_entity_poly.pdbx_strand_id
1 'polypeptide(L)'
;MGATRSERTRVIADLAWLGGMIQVAFGTALLVGPEAPVVAATLAMVGGAAVMLAGTLVLFGVRTSWTVVTVAFVLSFGAAVYAAWVAAPYWRGALIVAALALGGLVVGWTQRRPAPLDARAGDAS
;
A
#
# COMPACT_ATOMS: atom_id res chain seq x y z
N MET A 1 -16.53 11.53 -20.19
CA MET A 1 -16.58 10.95 -18.83
C MET A 1 -15.26 10.24 -18.40
N GLY A 2 -14.07 10.70 -18.83
CA GLY A 2 -12.78 10.03 -18.55
C GLY A 2 -11.91 10.64 -17.45
N ALA A 3 -12.15 11.90 -17.07
CA ALA A 3 -11.24 12.65 -16.19
C ALA A 3 -11.20 12.13 -14.74
N THR A 4 -12.37 11.81 -14.15
CA THR A 4 -12.47 11.39 -12.74
C THR A 4 -11.88 10.01 -12.46
N ARG A 5 -11.78 9.12 -13.46
CA ARG A 5 -11.12 7.81 -13.30
C ARG A 5 -9.59 7.95 -13.31
N SER A 6 -9.06 8.94 -14.03
CA SER A 6 -7.62 9.21 -14.10
C SER A 6 -7.08 9.82 -12.79
N GLU A 7 -7.78 10.81 -12.23
CA GLU A 7 -7.40 11.43 -10.94
C GLU A 7 -7.42 10.42 -9.80
N ARG A 8 -8.44 9.57 -9.76
CA ARG A 8 -8.62 8.57 -8.70
C ARG A 8 -7.53 7.51 -8.65
N THR A 9 -7.07 7.05 -9.81
CA THR A 9 -5.95 6.12 -9.91
C THR A 9 -4.63 6.78 -9.52
N ARG A 10 -4.44 8.06 -9.89
CA ARG A 10 -3.26 8.84 -9.48
C ARG A 10 -3.16 8.98 -7.97
N VAL A 11 -4.27 9.32 -7.30
CA VAL A 11 -4.28 9.44 -5.82
C VAL A 11 -3.86 8.14 -5.13
N ILE A 12 -4.33 6.99 -5.59
CA ILE A 12 -3.91 5.69 -5.04
C ILE A 12 -2.42 5.46 -5.26
N ALA A 13 -1.94 5.79 -6.45
CA ALA A 13 -0.55 5.58 -6.84
C ALA A 13 0.39 6.52 -6.05
N ASP A 14 -0.01 7.77 -5.81
CA ASP A 14 0.70 8.74 -4.99
C ASP A 14 0.73 8.31 -3.52
N LEU A 15 -0.40 7.84 -2.97
CA LEU A 15 -0.47 7.30 -1.61
C LEU A 15 0.40 6.05 -1.44
N ALA A 16 0.38 5.15 -2.43
CA ALA A 16 1.23 3.96 -2.43
C ALA A 16 2.71 4.36 -2.51
N TRP A 17 3.07 5.27 -3.40
CA TRP A 17 4.44 5.69 -3.58
C TRP A 17 5.00 6.40 -2.33
N LEU A 18 4.28 7.42 -1.83
CA LEU A 18 4.66 8.17 -0.63
C LEU A 18 4.64 7.29 0.63
N GLY A 19 3.58 6.51 0.82
CA GLY A 19 3.44 5.62 1.98
C GLY A 19 4.53 4.56 2.02
N GLY A 20 4.85 3.97 0.87
CA GLY A 20 5.94 3.01 0.73
C GLY A 20 7.31 3.63 1.05
N MET A 21 7.58 4.83 0.54
CA MET A 21 8.83 5.55 0.84
C MET A 21 8.98 5.87 2.32
N ILE A 22 7.94 6.41 2.96
CA ILE A 22 7.93 6.71 4.40
C ILE A 22 8.20 5.43 5.21
N GLN A 23 7.59 4.30 4.80
CA GLN A 23 7.77 3.04 5.49
C GLN A 23 9.18 2.47 5.34
N VAL A 24 9.81 2.62 4.16
CA VAL A 24 11.22 2.26 3.96
C VAL A 24 12.11 3.10 4.86
N ALA A 25 11.94 4.43 4.86
CA ALA A 25 12.71 5.33 5.71
C ALA A 25 12.53 5.01 7.21
N PHE A 26 11.31 4.68 7.62
CA PHE A 26 11.03 4.23 8.99
C PHE A 26 11.75 2.92 9.32
N GLY A 27 11.72 1.93 8.42
CA GLY A 27 12.46 0.68 8.59
C GLY A 27 13.97 0.89 8.69
N THR A 28 14.54 1.81 7.89
CA THR A 28 15.95 2.19 8.00
C THR A 28 16.24 2.87 9.35
N ALA A 29 15.37 3.78 9.81
CA ALA A 29 15.53 4.44 11.10
C ALA A 29 15.51 3.45 12.28
N LEU A 30 14.69 2.40 12.22
CA LEU A 30 14.66 1.34 13.22
C LEU A 30 16.00 0.58 13.34
N LEU A 31 16.79 0.46 12.25
CA LEU A 31 18.09 -0.20 12.28
C LEU A 31 19.20 0.63 12.92
N VAL A 32 19.04 1.96 12.97
CA VAL A 32 20.02 2.88 13.56
C VAL A 32 19.83 3.02 15.07
N GLY A 33 18.73 2.50 15.62
CA GLY A 33 18.44 2.54 17.04
C GLY A 33 19.36 1.65 17.88
N PRO A 34 19.55 1.98 19.18
CA PRO A 34 20.42 1.21 20.08
C PRO A 34 19.95 -0.23 20.32
N GLU A 35 18.64 -0.47 20.23
CA GLU A 35 18.00 -1.79 20.28
C GLU A 35 17.23 -2.03 18.98
N ALA A 36 17.95 -2.28 17.90
CA ALA A 36 17.35 -2.41 16.57
C ALA A 36 16.46 -3.66 16.48
N PRO A 37 15.13 -3.53 16.32
CA PRO A 37 14.27 -4.68 16.08
C PRO A 37 14.42 -5.12 14.61
N VAL A 38 15.51 -5.83 14.30
CA VAL A 38 15.95 -6.14 12.93
C VAL A 38 14.85 -6.77 12.07
N VAL A 39 14.05 -7.68 12.65
CA VAL A 39 12.93 -8.31 11.96
C VAL A 39 11.85 -7.28 11.60
N ALA A 40 11.45 -6.42 12.54
CA ALA A 40 10.45 -5.38 12.31
C ALA A 40 10.93 -4.35 11.28
N ALA A 41 12.21 -3.94 11.37
CA ALA A 41 12.83 -3.06 10.40
C ALA A 41 12.85 -3.66 8.98
N THR A 42 13.25 -4.93 8.86
CA THR A 42 13.30 -5.64 7.58
C THR A 42 11.91 -5.78 6.97
N LEU A 43 10.92 -6.18 7.77
CA LEU A 43 9.53 -6.27 7.32
C LEU A 43 8.98 -4.91 6.89
N ALA A 44 9.29 -3.84 7.62
CA ALA A 44 8.91 -2.48 7.23
C ALA A 44 9.54 -2.11 5.87
N MET A 45 10.84 -2.33 5.68
CA MET A 45 11.50 -2.03 4.41
C MET A 45 10.92 -2.85 3.24
N VAL A 46 10.69 -4.15 3.42
CA VAL A 46 10.12 -5.02 2.39
C VAL A 46 8.67 -4.64 2.06
N GLY A 47 7.83 -4.43 3.08
CA GLY A 47 6.43 -4.02 2.91
C GLY A 47 6.32 -2.64 2.25
N GLY A 48 7.16 -1.70 2.69
CA GLY A 48 7.24 -0.36 2.11
C GLY A 48 7.71 -0.38 0.65
N ALA A 49 8.76 -1.14 0.34
CA ALA A 49 9.26 -1.29 -1.03
C ALA A 49 8.21 -1.94 -1.96
N ALA A 50 7.48 -2.94 -1.49
CA ALA A 50 6.41 -3.58 -2.25
C ALA A 50 5.29 -2.60 -2.61
N VAL A 51 4.84 -1.78 -1.65
CA VAL A 51 3.84 -0.73 -1.88
C VAL A 51 4.36 0.38 -2.78
N MET A 52 5.61 0.82 -2.58
CA MET A 52 6.25 1.82 -3.42
C MET A 52 6.35 1.36 -4.88
N LEU A 53 6.77 0.10 -5.11
CA LEU A 53 6.83 -0.50 -6.44
C LEU A 53 5.44 -0.61 -7.06
N ALA A 54 4.43 -1.07 -6.30
CA ALA A 54 3.05 -1.12 -6.79
C ALA A 54 2.53 0.27 -7.21
N GLY A 55 2.76 1.31 -6.40
CA GLY A 55 2.43 2.69 -6.74
C GLY A 55 3.15 3.20 -7.99
N THR A 56 4.45 2.90 -8.10
CA THR A 56 5.29 3.25 -9.25
C THR A 56 4.75 2.64 -10.54
N LEU A 57 4.44 1.34 -10.54
CA LEU A 57 3.89 0.66 -11.71
C LEU A 57 2.57 1.29 -12.17
N VAL A 58 1.71 1.66 -11.22
CA VAL A 58 0.44 2.34 -11.51
C VAL A 58 0.68 3.75 -12.08
N LEU A 59 1.62 4.52 -11.52
CA LEU A 59 1.98 5.86 -12.00
C LEU A 59 2.50 5.86 -13.45
N PHE A 60 3.33 4.88 -13.80
CA PHE A 60 3.90 4.74 -15.14
C PHE A 60 2.99 3.99 -16.13
N GLY A 61 1.76 3.68 -15.73
CA GLY A 61 0.78 3.04 -16.61
C GLY A 61 1.12 1.59 -16.99
N VAL A 62 1.99 0.92 -16.22
CA VAL A 62 2.28 -0.49 -16.41
C VAL A 62 1.02 -1.30 -16.07
N ARG A 63 0.71 -2.32 -16.88
CA ARG A 63 -0.41 -3.23 -16.61
C ARG A 63 -0.14 -3.99 -15.31
N THR A 64 -0.76 -3.54 -14.22
CA THR A 64 -0.70 -4.18 -12.91
C THR A 64 -2.09 -4.64 -12.49
N SER A 65 -2.20 -5.86 -11.98
CA SER A 65 -3.47 -6.37 -11.47
C SER A 65 -3.79 -5.70 -10.14
N TRP A 66 -5.07 -5.45 -9.88
CA TRP A 66 -5.50 -4.92 -8.59
C TRP A 66 -5.09 -5.83 -7.44
N THR A 67 -5.11 -7.16 -7.64
CA THR A 67 -4.67 -8.11 -6.62
C THR A 67 -3.24 -7.83 -6.15
N VAL A 68 -2.32 -7.49 -7.07
CA VAL A 68 -0.92 -7.16 -6.71
C VAL A 68 -0.86 -5.92 -5.82
N VAL A 69 -1.58 -4.85 -6.18
CA VAL A 69 -1.60 -3.61 -5.39
C VAL A 69 -2.26 -3.83 -4.03
N THR A 70 -3.35 -4.62 -3.96
CA THR A 70 -3.99 -4.98 -2.68
C THR A 70 -3.04 -5.77 -1.79
N VAL A 71 -2.38 -6.80 -2.32
CA VAL A 71 -1.42 -7.62 -1.54
C VAL A 71 -0.27 -6.74 -1.03
N ALA A 72 0.24 -5.81 -1.85
CA ALA A 72 1.26 -4.86 -1.40
C ALA A 72 0.77 -4.05 -0.19
N PHE A 73 -0.40 -3.42 -0.28
CA PHE A 73 -0.97 -2.65 0.83
C PHE A 73 -1.19 -3.50 2.10
N VAL A 74 -1.64 -4.75 1.96
CA VAL A 74 -1.81 -5.67 3.10
C VAL A 74 -0.47 -6.00 3.76
N LEU A 75 0.57 -6.28 2.97
CA LEU A 75 1.92 -6.55 3.49
C LEU A 75 2.49 -5.33 4.21
N SER A 76 2.33 -4.14 3.60
CA SER A 76 2.72 -2.86 4.20
C SER A 76 2.01 -2.62 5.54
N PHE A 77 0.69 -2.81 5.58
CA PHE A 77 -0.10 -2.67 6.80
C PHE A 77 0.33 -3.67 7.88
N GLY A 78 0.47 -4.95 7.54
CA GLY A 78 0.90 -5.98 8.49
C GLY A 78 2.28 -5.72 9.07
N ALA A 79 3.23 -5.29 8.23
CA ALA A 79 4.57 -4.90 8.67
C ALA A 79 4.55 -3.69 9.63
N ALA A 80 3.69 -2.70 9.36
CA ALA A 80 3.53 -1.53 10.21
C ALA A 80 2.90 -1.88 11.57
N VAL A 81 1.86 -2.73 11.59
CA VAL A 81 1.24 -3.20 12.83
C VAL A 81 2.23 -4.02 13.67
N TYR A 82 3.00 -4.90 13.03
CA TYR A 82 4.04 -5.67 13.71
C TYR A 82 5.13 -4.77 14.31
N ALA A 83 5.57 -3.75 13.55
CA ALA A 83 6.51 -2.77 14.06
C ALA A 83 5.94 -1.95 15.22
N ALA A 84 4.66 -1.58 15.20
CA ALA A 84 4.02 -0.89 16.31
C ALA A 84 3.99 -1.75 17.60
N TRP A 85 3.86 -3.06 17.46
CA TRP A 85 3.86 -4.01 18.58
C TRP A 85 5.25 -4.21 19.19
N VAL A 86 6.28 -4.38 18.34
CA VAL A 86 7.63 -4.77 18.79
C VAL A 86 8.52 -3.56 19.08
N ALA A 87 8.33 -2.45 18.38
CA ALA A 87 9.16 -1.25 18.49
C ALA A 87 8.53 -0.24 19.46
N ALA A 88 8.48 -0.60 20.74
CA ALA A 88 7.78 0.16 21.80
C ALA A 88 8.11 1.66 21.91
N PRO A 89 9.35 2.16 21.65
CA PRO A 89 9.58 3.61 21.61
C PRO A 89 9.17 4.28 20.29
N TYR A 90 8.94 3.51 19.22
CA TYR A 90 8.73 4.00 17.85
C TYR A 90 7.30 3.77 17.32
N TRP A 91 6.37 3.36 18.18
CA TRP A 91 4.99 3.00 17.83
C TRP A 91 4.24 4.09 17.03
N ARG A 92 4.53 5.38 17.28
CA ARG A 92 3.89 6.50 16.58
C ARG A 92 4.19 6.49 15.08
N GLY A 93 5.44 6.24 14.69
CA GLY A 93 5.85 6.18 13.29
C GLY A 93 5.18 5.00 12.58
N ALA A 94 5.13 3.85 13.26
CA ALA A 94 4.46 2.65 12.78
C ALA A 94 2.95 2.86 12.57
N LEU A 95 2.26 3.59 13.46
CA LEU A 95 0.84 3.91 13.29
C LEU A 95 0.56 4.83 12.09
N ILE A 96 1.43 5.81 11.82
CA ILE A 96 1.30 6.67 10.64
C ILE A 96 1.38 5.83 9.37
N VAL A 97 2.35 4.92 9.30
CA VAL A 97 2.49 4.00 8.17
C VAL A 97 1.26 3.10 8.03
N ALA A 98 0.77 2.53 9.13
CA ALA A 98 -0.42 1.68 9.11
C ALA A 98 -1.66 2.45 8.60
N ALA A 99 -1.84 3.70 9.03
CA ALA A 99 -2.94 4.56 8.57
C ALA A 99 -2.85 4.85 7.06
N LEU A 100 -1.65 5.13 6.53
CA LEU A 100 -1.44 5.35 5.10
C LEU A 100 -1.74 4.10 4.28
N ALA A 101 -1.25 2.93 4.73
CA ALA A 101 -1.50 1.66 4.07
C ALA A 101 -3.00 1.32 4.05
N LEU A 102 -3.69 1.52 5.17
CA LEU A 102 -5.14 1.30 5.28
C LEU A 102 -5.92 2.29 4.41
N GLY A 103 -5.53 3.57 4.39
CA GLY A 103 -6.14 4.59 3.54
C GLY A 103 -6.05 4.22 2.06
N GLY A 104 -4.86 3.81 1.59
CA GLY A 104 -4.68 3.32 0.22
C GLY A 104 -5.55 2.10 -0.11
N LEU A 105 -5.71 1.18 0.83
CA LEU A 105 -6.53 -0.02 0.68
C LEU A 105 -8.03 0.32 0.60
N VAL A 106 -8.52 1.23 1.46
CA VAL A 106 -9.91 1.71 1.46
C VAL A 106 -10.23 2.46 0.16
N VAL A 107 -9.35 3.36 -0.28
CA VAL A 107 -9.52 4.08 -1.54
C VAL A 107 -9.51 3.10 -2.73
N GLY A 108 -8.63 2.09 -2.70
CA GLY A 108 -8.60 1.05 -3.73
C GLY A 108 -9.89 0.23 -3.81
N TRP A 109 -10.46 -0.13 -2.65
CA TRP A 109 -11.69 -0.92 -2.57
C TRP A 109 -12.95 -0.13 -2.95
N THR A 110 -13.08 1.12 -2.50
CA THR A 110 -14.23 1.99 -2.84
C THR A 110 -14.31 2.29 -4.34
N GLN A 111 -13.22 2.11 -5.08
CA GLN A 111 -13.17 2.27 -6.53
C GLN A 111 -13.52 1.00 -7.32
N ARG A 112 -13.71 -0.15 -6.67
CA ARG A 112 -14.31 -1.33 -7.32
C ARG A 112 -15.80 -1.06 -7.59
N ARG A 113 -16.12 -0.60 -8.79
CA ARG A 113 -17.47 -0.86 -9.31
C ARG A 113 -17.56 -2.35 -9.63
N PRO A 114 -18.52 -3.11 -9.05
CA PRO A 114 -18.83 -4.43 -9.58
C PRO A 114 -19.21 -4.26 -11.07
N ALA A 115 -18.65 -5.10 -11.93
CA ALA A 115 -19.11 -5.17 -13.31
C ALA A 115 -20.61 -5.53 -13.28
N PRO A 116 -21.48 -4.85 -14.05
CA PRO A 116 -22.87 -5.27 -14.17
C PRO A 116 -22.89 -6.73 -14.63
N LEU A 117 -23.57 -7.59 -13.88
CA LEU A 117 -23.73 -9.00 -14.21
C LEU A 117 -24.44 -9.19 -15.57
N ASP A 118 -25.12 -8.15 -16.04
CA ASP A 118 -25.89 -8.13 -17.29
C ASP A 118 -25.02 -8.25 -18.55
N ALA A 119 -23.75 -7.83 -18.50
CA ALA A 119 -22.85 -7.92 -19.65
C ALA A 119 -22.38 -9.35 -19.97
N ARG A 120 -22.59 -10.32 -19.06
CA ARG A 120 -22.25 -11.73 -19.30
C ARG A 120 -23.43 -12.58 -19.76
N ALA A 121 -24.65 -12.06 -19.69
CA ALA A 121 -25.85 -12.76 -20.13
C ALA A 121 -26.16 -12.55 -21.63
N GLY A 122 -25.56 -11.53 -22.27
CA GLY A 122 -25.79 -11.21 -23.68
C GLY A 122 -24.93 -11.99 -24.70
N ASP A 123 -23.89 -12.69 -24.25
CA ASP A 123 -22.98 -13.45 -25.13
C ASP A 123 -23.34 -14.95 -25.19
N ALA A 124 -24.47 -15.35 -24.59
CA ALA A 124 -24.91 -16.74 -24.52
C ALA A 124 -26.15 -17.06 -25.38
N SER A 125 -26.52 -16.18 -26.32
CA SER A 125 -27.66 -16.37 -27.25
C SER A 125 -27.22 -16.45 -28.70
#